data_AF-A0A947YU25-F1
#
_entry.id   AF-A0A947YU25-F1
#
_cell.length_a   1.000
_cell.length_b   1.000
_cell.length_c   1.000
_cell.angle_alpha   90.00
_cell.angle_beta   90.00
_cell.angle_gamma   90.00
#
_symmetry.space_group_name_H-M   'P 1'
#
loop_
_entity.id
_entity.type
_entity.pdbx_description
1 polymer ?
#
loop_
_entity_poly.entity_id
_entity_poly.type
_entity_poly.pdbx_seq_one_letter_code
_entity_poly.pdbx_strand_id
1 'polypeptide(L)'
;MNKDILVVGAGIAGIQASLDLADAGFKVYLIEKEPSIGGNMTKVVKTFPTDGCAMCTIVPKMNEVAVHKNIEVMAYSEVKESSGSLGNFEVKVRRKARFVDEKKCVGCGDCMTKCPSKTADEYNQYLGQRKGIYIPFPNALPKIATIDASICRRFVKGKCGVCKKICPADAIDFEQKEEMVNLNVGAIIVATGYKEFDPTIKKNYGYGQYPNVITQMQLARMIDPNGPTGGKIARPSDGKEPKSITMIQCVGSRDEQAGIPYCSRVCCMVATKHANLIKRDILKDCEITVCYMDLRAFGKGYEEYWKRVQELGVTFLRGRPGEIDQLDNNNLVVNLAPFGRTFDTDYYRYFFDTDYHGFSRICLKIQNLSVFIRVDPCPII
;
A
#
# COMPACT_ATOMS: atom_id res chain seq x y z
N MET A 1 23.34 3.64 33.39
CA MET A 1 22.62 3.90 32.12
C MET A 1 21.89 2.63 31.75
N ASN A 2 20.58 2.71 31.55
CA ASN A 2 19.82 1.56 31.07
C ASN A 2 20.30 1.21 29.65
N LYS A 3 20.46 -0.09 29.37
CA LYS A 3 20.95 -0.58 28.07
C LYS A 3 19.83 -1.12 27.17
N ASP A 4 18.63 -1.26 27.71
CA ASP A 4 17.46 -1.72 26.95
C ASP A 4 17.05 -0.64 25.94
N ILE A 5 16.54 -1.06 24.79
CA ILE A 5 16.19 -0.17 23.68
C ILE A 5 14.72 -0.38 23.33
N LEU A 6 14.01 0.72 23.10
CA LEU A 6 12.65 0.69 22.57
C LEU A 6 12.67 1.00 21.08
N VAL A 7 12.03 0.16 20.27
CA VAL A 7 11.79 0.43 18.85
C VAL A 7 10.28 0.59 18.65
N VAL A 8 9.85 1.74 18.13
CA VAL A 8 8.44 2.08 17.92
C VAL A 8 8.08 1.98 16.44
N GLY A 9 7.33 0.94 16.09
CA GLY A 9 6.90 0.61 14.73
C GLY A 9 7.68 -0.59 14.17
N ALA A 10 6.97 -1.67 13.84
CA ALA A 10 7.56 -2.93 13.38
C ALA A 10 7.36 -3.15 11.87
N GLY A 11 7.55 -2.09 11.08
CA GLY A 11 7.80 -2.23 9.65
C GLY A 11 9.23 -2.73 9.37
N ILE A 12 9.61 -2.88 8.10
CA ILE A 12 10.95 -3.36 7.72
C ILE A 12 12.10 -2.61 8.39
N ALA A 13 11.97 -1.29 8.60
CA ALA A 13 12.97 -0.47 9.26
C ALA A 13 13.12 -0.82 10.76
N GLY A 14 12.02 -0.89 11.50
CA GLY A 14 12.05 -1.22 12.93
C GLY A 14 12.41 -2.68 13.19
N ILE A 15 11.97 -3.59 12.33
CA ILE A 15 12.39 -5.01 12.34
C ILE A 15 13.91 -5.09 12.19
N GLN A 16 14.49 -4.44 11.17
CA GLN A 16 15.93 -4.48 10.95
C GLN A 16 16.70 -3.87 12.12
N ALA A 17 16.30 -2.68 12.60
CA ALA A 17 16.94 -2.04 13.73
C ALA A 17 16.90 -2.92 15.00
N SER A 18 15.79 -3.63 15.22
CA SER A 18 15.66 -4.53 16.37
C SER A 18 16.60 -5.73 16.26
N LEU A 19 16.71 -6.34 15.08
CA LEU A 19 17.64 -7.44 14.83
C LEU A 19 19.09 -7.02 15.07
N ASP A 20 19.53 -5.93 14.44
CA ASP A 20 20.92 -5.46 14.54
C ASP A 20 21.31 -5.14 15.99
N LEU A 21 20.41 -4.52 16.75
CA LEU A 21 20.63 -4.21 18.17
C LEU A 21 20.62 -5.46 19.05
N ALA A 22 19.73 -6.40 18.76
CA ALA A 22 19.59 -7.61 19.53
C ALA A 22 20.78 -8.58 19.32
N ASP A 23 21.30 -8.64 18.09
CA ASP A 23 22.53 -9.35 17.72
C ASP A 23 23.77 -8.73 18.36
N ALA A 24 23.78 -7.40 18.53
CA ALA A 24 24.79 -6.69 19.31
C ALA A 24 24.67 -6.91 20.83
N GLY A 25 23.67 -7.67 21.29
CA GLY A 25 23.52 -8.07 22.69
C GLY A 25 22.64 -7.16 23.55
N PHE A 26 21.93 -6.20 22.95
CA PHE A 26 20.98 -5.35 23.67
C PHE A 26 19.61 -6.01 23.80
N LYS A 27 18.92 -5.80 24.93
CA LYS A 27 17.49 -6.14 25.03
C LYS A 27 16.70 -5.09 24.26
N VAL A 28 15.77 -5.54 23.41
CA VAL A 28 14.94 -4.67 22.58
C VAL A 28 13.46 -4.93 22.86
N TYR A 29 12.70 -3.88 23.13
CA TYR A 29 11.24 -3.92 23.10
C TYR A 29 10.77 -3.38 21.73
N LEU A 30 10.11 -4.21 20.94
CA LEU A 30 9.59 -3.84 19.63
C LEU A 30 8.07 -3.64 19.70
N ILE A 31 7.63 -2.38 19.63
CA ILE A 31 6.22 -2.01 19.73
C ILE A 31 5.61 -1.91 18.33
N GLU A 32 4.46 -2.57 18.14
CA GLU A 32 3.66 -2.45 16.91
C GLU A 32 2.21 -2.15 17.24
N LYS A 33 1.67 -1.08 16.63
CA LYS A 33 0.29 -0.66 16.86
C LYS A 33 -0.71 -1.65 16.28
N GLU A 34 -0.41 -2.27 15.15
CA GLU A 34 -1.30 -3.23 14.49
C GLU A 34 -1.20 -4.62 15.14
N PRO A 35 -2.17 -5.52 14.90
CA PRO A 35 -2.12 -6.86 15.48
C PRO A 35 -0.94 -7.72 15.03
N SER A 36 -0.22 -7.31 13.97
CA SER A 36 0.91 -8.01 13.36
C SER A 36 2.01 -7.03 12.96
N ILE A 37 3.25 -7.48 13.06
CA ILE A 37 4.43 -6.81 12.50
C ILE A 37 4.47 -6.97 10.96
N GLY A 38 5.36 -6.21 10.32
CA GLY A 38 5.64 -6.24 8.87
C GLY A 38 5.37 -4.90 8.17
N GLY A 39 4.38 -4.12 8.64
CA GLY A 39 4.06 -2.81 8.07
C GLY A 39 3.68 -2.86 6.58
N ASN A 40 3.86 -1.73 5.87
CA ASN A 40 3.42 -1.57 4.48
C ASN A 40 4.13 -2.49 3.48
N MET A 41 5.33 -3.00 3.80
CA MET A 41 6.06 -3.90 2.90
C MET A 41 5.32 -5.24 2.68
N THR A 42 4.45 -5.64 3.62
CA THR A 42 3.59 -6.82 3.45
C THR A 42 2.51 -6.64 2.38
N LYS A 43 2.21 -5.41 1.97
CA LYS A 43 1.11 -5.08 1.04
C LYS A 43 1.55 -4.98 -0.42
N VAL A 44 2.85 -4.83 -0.70
CA VAL A 44 3.35 -4.36 -2.01
C VAL A 44 3.70 -5.47 -3.02
N VAL A 45 3.48 -6.74 -2.67
CA VAL A 45 3.68 -7.97 -3.49
C VAL A 45 5.12 -8.20 -3.96
N LYS A 46 5.63 -7.31 -4.81
CA LYS A 46 6.99 -7.30 -5.33
C LYS A 46 7.72 -6.00 -5.01
N THR A 47 9.04 -6.05 -4.95
CA THR A 47 9.93 -4.90 -4.77
C THR A 47 10.71 -4.60 -6.04
N PHE A 48 10.79 -3.32 -6.41
CA PHE A 48 11.68 -2.86 -7.49
C PHE A 48 13.11 -2.68 -6.96
N PRO A 49 14.15 -2.76 -7.82
CA PRO A 49 14.11 -2.99 -9.26
C PRO A 49 14.21 -4.48 -9.64
N THR A 50 14.25 -5.39 -8.66
CA THR A 50 14.53 -6.82 -8.90
C THR A 50 13.28 -7.66 -9.16
N ASP A 51 12.08 -7.11 -8.96
CA ASP A 51 10.81 -7.86 -8.90
C ASP A 51 10.82 -8.98 -7.84
N GLY A 52 11.64 -8.80 -6.80
CA GLY A 52 11.74 -9.71 -5.67
C GLY A 52 10.41 -9.81 -4.94
N CYS A 53 10.06 -11.02 -4.49
CA CYS A 53 8.87 -11.23 -3.66
C CYS A 53 9.03 -10.50 -2.31
N ALA A 54 8.17 -9.51 -2.04
CA ALA A 54 8.27 -8.67 -0.84
C ALA A 54 8.11 -9.51 0.44
N MET A 55 7.14 -10.44 0.42
CA MET A 55 6.91 -11.39 1.52
C MET A 55 8.13 -12.28 1.78
N CYS A 56 8.80 -12.71 0.72
CA CYS A 56 9.98 -13.57 0.80
C CYS A 56 11.19 -12.85 1.44
N THR A 57 11.19 -11.52 1.47
CA THR A 57 12.19 -10.72 2.17
C THR A 57 11.79 -10.41 3.61
N ILE A 58 10.53 -10.02 3.84
CA ILE A 58 10.12 -9.56 5.17
C ILE A 58 9.73 -10.69 6.12
N VAL A 59 9.07 -11.76 5.64
CA VAL A 59 8.61 -12.85 6.51
C VAL A 59 9.76 -13.57 7.23
N PRO A 60 10.92 -13.86 6.60
CA PRO A 60 12.06 -14.42 7.31
C PRO A 60 12.51 -13.53 8.49
N LYS A 61 12.61 -12.22 8.27
CA LYS A 61 12.99 -11.25 9.31
C LYS A 61 11.92 -11.12 10.40
N MET A 62 10.65 -11.20 10.03
CA MET A 62 9.55 -11.25 11.01
C MET A 62 9.70 -12.47 11.92
N ASN A 63 9.93 -13.66 11.34
CA ASN A 63 10.12 -14.89 12.09
C ASN A 63 11.34 -14.81 13.02
N GLU A 64 12.46 -14.29 12.52
CA GLU A 64 13.68 -14.07 13.28
C GLU A 64 13.42 -13.20 14.51
N VAL A 65 12.79 -12.03 14.30
CA VAL A 65 12.41 -11.12 15.39
C VAL A 65 11.49 -11.78 16.42
N ALA A 66 10.51 -12.58 15.98
CA ALA A 66 9.53 -13.18 16.88
C ALA A 66 10.08 -14.28 17.79
N VAL A 67 11.20 -14.91 17.41
CA VAL A 67 11.85 -15.97 18.22
C VAL A 67 13.16 -15.50 18.84
N HIS A 68 13.60 -14.27 18.59
CA HIS A 68 14.86 -13.76 19.08
C HIS A 68 14.83 -13.54 20.59
N LYS A 69 15.72 -14.21 21.34
CA LYS A 69 15.76 -14.19 22.81
C LYS A 69 15.91 -12.79 23.44
N ASN A 70 16.53 -11.85 22.73
CA ASN A 70 16.73 -10.48 23.21
C ASN A 70 15.65 -9.50 22.70
N ILE A 71 14.68 -9.95 21.90
CA ILE A 71 13.61 -9.08 21.38
C ILE A 71 12.27 -9.49 22.02
N GLU A 72 11.64 -8.52 22.66
CA GLU A 72 10.27 -8.64 23.16
C GLU A 72 9.32 -7.93 22.18
N VAL A 73 8.58 -8.71 21.39
CA VAL A 73 7.60 -8.18 20.44
C VAL A 73 6.29 -7.88 21.17
N MET A 74 5.92 -6.60 21.23
CA MET A 74 4.65 -6.13 21.78
C MET A 74 3.75 -5.66 20.64
N ALA A 75 3.20 -6.62 19.89
CA ALA A 75 2.21 -6.33 18.86
C ALA A 75 0.88 -5.91 19.48
N TYR A 76 0.06 -5.20 18.70
CA TYR A 76 -1.19 -4.59 19.14
C TYR A 76 -1.03 -3.65 20.36
N SER A 77 0.11 -2.95 20.42
CA SER A 77 0.49 -2.07 21.52
C SER A 77 0.94 -0.70 21.03
N GLU A 78 0.74 0.34 21.84
CA GLU A 78 1.03 1.73 21.47
C GLU A 78 1.74 2.45 22.61
N VAL A 79 2.80 3.19 22.30
CA VAL A 79 3.39 4.15 23.23
C VAL A 79 2.37 5.27 23.50
N LYS A 80 2.13 5.58 24.77
CA LYS A 80 1.23 6.65 25.20
C LYS A 80 1.97 7.86 25.73
N GLU A 81 2.98 7.61 26.56
CA GLU A 81 3.77 8.66 27.19
C GLU A 81 5.23 8.22 27.21
N SER A 82 6.13 9.20 27.09
CA SER A 82 7.55 9.04 27.31
C SER A 82 8.06 10.25 28.07
N SER A 83 8.81 10.01 29.14
CA SER A 83 9.48 11.04 29.93
C SER A 83 10.94 10.64 30.19
N GLY A 84 11.71 11.51 30.82
CA GLY A 84 13.13 11.29 31.10
C GLY A 84 14.04 11.78 29.99
N SER A 85 15.25 11.23 29.93
CA SER A 85 16.32 11.67 29.03
C SER A 85 17.21 10.50 28.60
N LEU A 86 18.17 10.78 27.71
CA LEU A 86 19.09 9.79 27.17
C LEU A 86 19.68 8.90 28.29
N GLY A 87 19.48 7.59 28.17
CA GLY A 87 19.98 6.62 29.13
C GLY A 87 19.02 6.27 30.27
N ASN A 88 17.90 6.98 30.41
CA ASN A 88 16.87 6.77 31.43
C ASN A 88 15.50 7.32 30.99
N PHE A 89 14.92 6.74 29.95
CA PHE A 89 13.54 7.01 29.56
C PHE A 89 12.58 6.10 30.31
N GLU A 90 11.50 6.69 30.83
CA GLU A 90 10.34 5.95 31.32
C GLU A 90 9.23 6.07 30.27
N VAL A 91 8.75 4.92 29.78
CA VAL A 91 7.81 4.85 28.67
C VAL A 91 6.58 4.04 29.10
N LYS A 92 5.40 4.64 28.96
CA LYS A 92 4.12 3.95 29.17
C LYS A 92 3.61 3.39 27.86
N VAL A 93 3.46 2.08 27.80
CA VAL A 93 2.94 1.34 26.65
C VAL A 93 1.56 0.79 26.97
N ARG A 94 0.57 1.12 26.15
CA ARG A 94 -0.76 0.52 26.21
C ARG A 94 -0.79 -0.73 25.34
N ARG A 95 -0.94 -1.91 25.96
CA ARG A 95 -1.27 -3.16 25.25
C ARG A 95 -2.78 -3.26 25.11
N LYS A 96 -3.26 -3.26 23.87
CA LYS A 96 -4.71 -3.31 23.60
C LYS A 96 -5.23 -4.73 23.84
N ALA A 97 -6.46 -4.85 24.34
CA ALA A 97 -7.11 -6.15 24.47
C ALA A 97 -7.43 -6.75 23.10
N ARG A 98 -6.86 -7.92 22.78
CA ARG A 98 -7.23 -8.70 21.59
C ARG A 98 -8.58 -9.40 21.75
N PHE A 99 -9.02 -9.54 22.99
CA PHE A 99 -10.09 -10.44 23.45
C PHE A 99 -9.82 -11.92 23.11
N VAL A 100 -8.52 -12.24 23.03
CA VAL A 100 -7.99 -13.56 22.71
C VAL A 100 -6.72 -13.75 23.55
N ASP A 101 -6.67 -14.85 24.29
CA ASP A 101 -5.50 -15.27 25.05
C ASP A 101 -4.38 -15.66 24.08
N GLU A 102 -3.32 -14.85 24.08
CA GLU A 102 -2.16 -14.99 23.21
C GLU A 102 -1.41 -16.32 23.42
N LYS A 103 -1.48 -16.90 24.63
CA LYS A 103 -0.79 -18.16 24.96
C LYS A 103 -1.57 -19.40 24.50
N LYS A 104 -2.90 -19.30 24.44
CA LYS A 104 -3.78 -20.40 23.99
C LYS A 104 -4.04 -20.37 22.49
N CYS A 105 -4.01 -19.19 21.87
CA CYS A 105 -4.35 -19.06 20.46
C CYS A 105 -3.33 -19.78 19.55
N VAL A 106 -3.80 -20.74 18.76
CA VAL A 106 -2.97 -21.46 17.77
C VAL A 106 -3.07 -20.88 16.36
N GLY A 107 -3.81 -19.79 16.16
CA GLY A 107 -3.89 -19.10 14.86
C GLY A 107 -4.54 -19.90 13.72
N CYS A 108 -5.41 -20.88 14.03
CA CYS A 108 -6.05 -21.74 13.02
C CYS A 108 -7.07 -21.00 12.12
N GLY A 109 -7.71 -19.94 12.64
CA GLY A 109 -8.68 -19.13 11.89
C GLY A 109 -10.13 -19.64 11.91
N ASP A 110 -10.44 -20.77 12.56
CA ASP A 110 -11.79 -21.36 12.60
C ASP A 110 -12.85 -20.37 13.11
N CYS A 111 -12.49 -19.58 14.12
CA CYS A 111 -13.35 -18.57 14.72
C CYS A 111 -13.80 -17.46 13.74
N MET A 112 -13.06 -17.24 12.65
CA MET A 112 -13.39 -16.25 11.62
C MET A 112 -14.49 -16.77 10.67
N THR A 113 -14.57 -18.08 10.45
CA THR A 113 -15.41 -18.70 9.41
C THR A 113 -16.91 -18.41 9.59
N LYS A 114 -17.40 -18.44 10.82
CA LYS A 114 -18.82 -18.22 11.17
C LYS A 114 -19.10 -16.86 11.81
N CYS A 115 -18.11 -15.97 11.88
CA CYS A 115 -18.32 -14.63 12.44
C CYS A 115 -19.35 -13.86 11.58
N PRO A 116 -20.46 -13.36 12.18
CA PRO A 116 -21.51 -12.66 11.46
C PRO A 116 -21.24 -11.15 11.30
N SER A 117 -20.24 -10.62 12.01
CA SER A 117 -19.78 -9.24 11.84
C SER A 117 -18.87 -9.13 10.63
N LYS A 118 -19.07 -8.09 9.81
CA LYS A 118 -18.22 -7.75 8.67
C LYS A 118 -17.94 -6.24 8.67
N THR A 119 -16.74 -5.85 8.26
CA THR A 119 -16.36 -4.46 7.99
C THR A 119 -15.39 -4.42 6.82
N ALA A 120 -15.12 -3.24 6.28
CA ALA A 120 -14.14 -3.06 5.22
C ALA A 120 -12.74 -3.50 5.69
N ASP A 121 -12.00 -4.15 4.81
CA ASP A 121 -10.68 -4.72 5.12
C ASP A 121 -9.57 -3.67 4.91
N GLU A 122 -9.07 -3.12 6.01
CA GLU A 122 -8.06 -2.05 6.02
C GLU A 122 -6.69 -2.54 5.51
N TYR A 123 -6.36 -3.82 5.73
CA TYR A 123 -5.14 -4.42 5.20
C TYR A 123 -5.19 -4.44 3.68
N ASN A 124 -6.33 -4.89 3.13
CA ASN A 124 -6.60 -4.94 1.69
C ASN A 124 -7.10 -3.61 1.09
N GLN A 125 -6.81 -2.48 1.74
CA GLN A 125 -7.11 -1.13 1.24
C GLN A 125 -8.59 -0.92 0.89
N TYR A 126 -9.46 -1.50 1.71
CA TYR A 126 -10.91 -1.38 1.63
C TYR A 126 -11.53 -2.00 0.36
N LEU A 127 -10.77 -2.80 -0.40
CA LEU A 127 -11.24 -3.52 -1.60
C LEU A 127 -12.03 -4.80 -1.29
N GLY A 128 -12.36 -5.03 -0.02
CA GLY A 128 -13.05 -6.23 0.44
C GLY A 128 -13.54 -6.09 1.86
N GLN A 129 -14.03 -7.20 2.43
CA GLN A 129 -14.54 -7.24 3.79
C GLN A 129 -13.78 -8.25 4.64
N ARG A 130 -13.44 -7.85 5.86
CA ARG A 130 -12.97 -8.76 6.91
C ARG A 130 -14.07 -9.02 7.94
N LYS A 131 -13.82 -10.00 8.81
CA LYS A 131 -14.71 -10.38 9.91
C LYS A 131 -14.41 -9.57 11.17
N GLY A 132 -15.35 -9.61 12.13
CA GLY A 132 -15.16 -8.98 13.46
C GLY A 132 -14.09 -9.64 14.31
N ILE A 133 -13.86 -10.95 14.16
CA ILE A 133 -12.66 -11.62 14.64
C ILE A 133 -11.81 -11.98 13.41
N TYR A 134 -10.54 -11.62 13.43
CA TYR A 134 -9.68 -11.69 12.25
C TYR A 134 -8.22 -11.92 12.60
N ILE A 135 -7.46 -12.41 11.63
CA ILE A 135 -5.99 -12.35 11.58
C ILE A 135 -5.66 -11.43 10.39
N PRO A 136 -4.80 -10.40 10.53
CA PRO A 136 -4.66 -9.34 9.51
C PRO A 136 -4.35 -9.84 8.10
N PHE A 137 -3.49 -10.85 7.97
CA PHE A 137 -3.12 -11.47 6.70
C PHE A 137 -2.55 -12.88 6.95
N PRO A 138 -2.43 -13.76 5.93
CA PRO A 138 -2.08 -15.17 6.12
C PRO A 138 -0.75 -15.45 6.86
N ASN A 139 0.25 -14.61 6.64
CA ASN A 139 1.58 -14.68 7.25
C ASN A 139 1.75 -13.69 8.42
N ALA A 140 0.64 -13.23 9.02
CA ALA A 140 0.69 -12.33 10.16
C ALA A 140 1.50 -12.93 11.32
N LEU A 141 2.26 -12.08 11.99
CA LEU A 141 3.10 -12.44 13.12
C LEU A 141 3.01 -11.36 14.22
N PRO A 142 2.69 -11.69 15.47
CA PRO A 142 2.28 -13.02 15.93
C PRO A 142 0.98 -13.47 15.25
N LYS A 143 0.86 -14.78 14.97
CA LYS A 143 -0.30 -15.35 14.26
C LYS A 143 -1.47 -15.57 15.22
N ILE A 144 -1.96 -14.50 15.81
CA ILE A 144 -2.99 -14.49 16.85
C ILE A 144 -4.22 -13.76 16.32
N ALA A 145 -5.40 -14.34 16.53
CA ALA A 145 -6.66 -13.71 16.19
C ALA A 145 -6.93 -12.50 17.10
N THR A 146 -7.57 -11.47 16.54
CA THR A 146 -7.97 -10.26 17.28
C THR A 146 -9.44 -9.99 17.02
N ILE A 147 -10.17 -9.63 18.08
CA ILE A 147 -11.57 -9.18 17.98
C ILE A 147 -11.59 -7.65 17.89
N ASP A 148 -12.21 -7.15 16.84
CA ASP A 148 -12.57 -5.74 16.72
C ASP A 148 -13.85 -5.46 17.52
N ALA A 149 -13.67 -4.83 18.67
CA ALA A 149 -14.78 -4.51 19.58
C ALA A 149 -15.81 -3.56 18.95
N SER A 150 -15.40 -2.71 18.02
CA SER A 150 -16.29 -1.70 17.40
C SER A 150 -17.40 -2.32 16.54
N ILE A 151 -17.17 -3.53 16.02
CA ILE A 151 -18.14 -4.23 15.15
C ILE A 151 -18.59 -5.59 15.70
N CYS A 152 -17.95 -6.09 16.77
CA CYS A 152 -18.30 -7.36 17.38
C CYS A 152 -19.70 -7.30 18.00
N ARG A 153 -20.62 -8.16 17.52
CA ARG A 153 -22.01 -8.19 18.03
C ARG A 153 -22.12 -8.50 19.53
N ARG A 154 -21.13 -9.18 20.14
CA ARG A 154 -21.10 -9.41 21.59
C ARG A 154 -20.92 -8.09 22.34
N PHE A 155 -19.99 -7.24 21.92
CA PHE A 155 -19.74 -5.94 22.54
C PHE A 155 -20.80 -4.90 22.17
N VAL A 156 -21.20 -4.83 20.90
CA VAL A 156 -22.15 -3.82 20.42
C VAL A 156 -23.61 -4.12 20.81
N LYS A 157 -24.02 -5.41 20.83
CA LYS A 157 -25.42 -5.81 21.04
C LYS A 157 -25.64 -6.69 22.26
N GLY A 158 -24.59 -7.02 23.02
CA GLY A 158 -24.65 -8.01 24.12
C GLY A 158 -24.86 -9.47 23.69
N LYS A 159 -25.14 -9.72 22.40
CA LYS A 159 -25.64 -11.00 21.89
C LYS A 159 -24.74 -11.54 20.77
N CYS A 160 -23.77 -12.39 21.11
CA CYS A 160 -23.01 -13.28 20.22
C CYS A 160 -22.03 -14.12 21.07
N GLY A 161 -21.53 -15.24 20.54
CA GLY A 161 -20.47 -16.03 21.17
C GLY A 161 -19.93 -17.14 20.27
N VAL A 162 -20.21 -17.06 18.96
CA VAL A 162 -19.93 -18.14 18.01
C VAL A 162 -18.44 -18.44 17.91
N CYS A 163 -17.60 -17.39 17.91
CA CYS A 163 -16.14 -17.56 17.89
C CYS A 163 -15.63 -18.32 19.12
N LYS A 164 -16.20 -18.08 20.31
CA LYS A 164 -15.84 -18.81 21.54
C LYS A 164 -16.25 -20.28 21.45
N LYS A 165 -17.47 -20.57 20.97
CA LYS A 165 -17.97 -21.96 20.81
C LYS A 165 -17.15 -22.79 19.81
N ILE A 166 -16.63 -22.16 18.76
CA ILE A 166 -15.88 -22.85 17.69
C ILE A 166 -14.38 -22.96 18.03
N CYS A 167 -13.85 -22.12 18.92
CA CYS A 167 -12.42 -22.10 19.21
C CYS A 167 -11.98 -23.40 19.90
N PRO A 168 -11.16 -24.25 19.26
CA PRO A 168 -10.74 -25.51 19.86
C PRO A 168 -9.80 -25.32 21.06
N ALA A 169 -9.10 -24.18 21.12
CA ALA A 169 -8.13 -23.88 22.17
C ALA A 169 -8.72 -23.11 23.36
N ASP A 170 -10.03 -22.82 23.34
CA ASP A 170 -10.71 -21.96 24.33
C ASP A 170 -9.93 -20.65 24.62
N ALA A 171 -9.43 -20.02 23.55
CA ALA A 171 -8.61 -18.83 23.64
C ALA A 171 -9.44 -17.53 23.68
N ILE A 172 -10.75 -17.57 23.44
CA ILE A 172 -11.57 -16.35 23.35
C ILE A 172 -11.96 -15.86 24.75
N ASP A 173 -11.47 -14.65 25.08
CA ASP A 173 -11.74 -13.99 26.35
C ASP A 173 -12.33 -12.59 26.12
N PHE A 174 -13.66 -12.47 26.26
CA PHE A 174 -14.36 -11.20 26.10
C PHE A 174 -14.17 -10.24 27.29
N GLU A 175 -13.61 -10.72 28.40
CA GLU A 175 -13.39 -9.93 29.61
C GLU A 175 -11.96 -9.39 29.70
N GLN A 176 -11.08 -9.78 28.77
CA GLN A 176 -9.73 -9.26 28.65
C GLN A 176 -9.75 -7.73 28.61
N LYS A 177 -8.96 -7.11 29.48
CA LYS A 177 -8.78 -5.66 29.55
C LYS A 177 -7.47 -5.26 28.89
N GLU A 178 -7.41 -4.01 28.46
CA GLU A 178 -6.13 -3.42 28.07
C GLU A 178 -5.21 -3.31 29.29
N GLU A 179 -3.90 -3.41 29.04
CA GLU A 179 -2.86 -3.38 30.07
C GLU A 179 -1.94 -2.18 29.82
N MET A 180 -1.56 -1.49 30.89
CA MET A 180 -0.53 -0.46 30.86
C MET A 180 0.77 -1.04 31.37
N VAL A 181 1.78 -1.07 30.51
CA VAL A 181 3.12 -1.58 30.82
C VAL A 181 4.07 -0.40 30.90
N ASN A 182 4.81 -0.29 32.00
CA ASN A 182 5.86 0.69 32.17
C ASN A 182 7.20 0.06 31.78
N LEU A 183 7.89 0.67 30.82
CA LEU A 183 9.21 0.27 30.36
C LEU A 183 10.23 1.32 30.74
N ASN A 184 11.36 0.89 31.27
CA ASN A 184 12.54 1.73 31.44
C ASN A 184 13.54 1.36 30.36
N VAL A 185 13.97 2.34 29.54
CA VAL A 185 14.89 2.11 28.41
C VAL A 185 15.96 3.20 28.32
N GLY A 186 17.11 2.85 27.74
CA GLY A 186 18.22 3.78 27.52
C GLY A 186 18.06 4.63 26.26
N ALA A 187 17.43 4.08 25.22
CA ALA A 187 17.26 4.74 23.93
C ALA A 187 15.92 4.36 23.27
N ILE A 188 15.46 5.23 22.38
CA ILE A 188 14.23 5.04 21.61
C ILE A 188 14.52 5.25 20.12
N ILE A 189 14.12 4.30 19.29
CA ILE A 189 14.12 4.41 17.82
C ILE A 189 12.67 4.55 17.35
N VAL A 190 12.40 5.58 16.55
CA VAL A 190 11.08 5.81 15.96
C VAL A 190 11.09 5.36 14.50
N ALA A 191 10.36 4.28 14.21
CA ALA A 191 10.26 3.64 12.89
C ALA A 191 8.80 3.39 12.48
N THR A 192 7.90 4.34 12.79
CA THR A 192 6.45 4.23 12.62
C THR A 192 5.96 4.26 11.16
N GLY A 193 6.88 4.40 10.20
CA GLY A 193 6.61 4.26 8.78
C GLY A 193 5.92 5.48 8.17
N TYR A 194 4.95 5.22 7.29
CA TYR A 194 4.23 6.25 6.54
C TYR A 194 2.76 5.85 6.32
N LYS A 195 1.94 6.82 5.93
CA LYS A 195 0.57 6.61 5.44
C LYS A 195 0.50 7.01 3.97
N GLU A 196 -0.29 6.28 3.18
CA GLU A 196 -0.60 6.71 1.80
C GLU A 196 -1.37 8.04 1.84
N PHE A 197 -1.11 8.90 0.87
CA PHE A 197 -1.86 10.15 0.70
C PHE A 197 -3.33 9.85 0.41
N ASP A 198 -4.25 10.59 1.03
CA ASP A 198 -5.68 10.49 0.76
C ASP A 198 -6.05 11.33 -0.48
N PRO A 199 -6.35 10.70 -1.64
CA PRO A 199 -6.62 11.43 -2.86
C PRO A 199 -8.03 12.04 -2.93
N THR A 200 -8.90 11.83 -1.93
CA THR A 200 -10.22 12.50 -1.88
C THR A 200 -10.09 14.03 -1.83
N ILE A 201 -8.95 14.55 -1.37
CA ILE A 201 -8.62 15.98 -1.34
C ILE A 201 -8.44 16.54 -2.76
N LYS A 202 -7.98 15.71 -3.71
CA LYS A 202 -7.79 16.05 -5.13
C LYS A 202 -9.08 15.74 -5.91
N LYS A 203 -10.13 16.52 -5.66
CA LYS A 203 -11.46 16.34 -6.25
C LYS A 203 -11.45 16.22 -7.78
N ASN A 204 -10.55 16.94 -8.44
CA ASN A 204 -10.35 16.91 -9.89
C ASN A 204 -9.94 15.52 -10.44
N TYR A 205 -9.50 14.58 -9.59
CA TYR A 205 -9.22 13.20 -10.00
C TYR A 205 -10.33 12.21 -9.62
N GLY A 206 -11.40 12.67 -8.95
CA GLY A 206 -12.60 11.86 -8.71
C GLY A 206 -12.43 10.62 -7.83
N TYR A 207 -11.35 10.50 -7.05
CA TYR A 207 -11.20 9.39 -6.11
C TYR A 207 -12.32 9.40 -5.05
N GLY A 208 -12.95 8.25 -4.82
CA GLY A 208 -14.12 8.11 -3.95
C GLY A 208 -15.46 8.45 -4.62
N GLN A 209 -15.44 9.11 -5.78
CA GLN A 209 -16.63 9.37 -6.61
C GLN A 209 -16.70 8.40 -7.79
N TYR A 210 -15.60 8.24 -8.51
CA TYR A 210 -15.52 7.35 -9.66
C TYR A 210 -14.99 5.98 -9.23
N PRO A 211 -15.80 4.90 -9.35
CA PRO A 211 -15.42 3.57 -8.87
C PRO A 211 -14.12 3.03 -9.49
N ASN A 212 -13.80 3.44 -10.72
CA ASN A 212 -12.61 2.96 -11.43
C ASN A 212 -11.34 3.79 -11.14
N VAL A 213 -11.41 4.80 -10.27
CA VAL A 213 -10.23 5.53 -9.79
C VAL A 213 -9.75 4.89 -8.49
N ILE A 214 -8.57 4.27 -8.54
CA ILE A 214 -7.96 3.55 -7.41
C ILE A 214 -6.56 4.07 -7.09
N THR A 215 -6.09 3.84 -5.86
CA THR A 215 -4.72 4.16 -5.45
C THR A 215 -3.71 3.10 -5.90
N GLN A 216 -2.43 3.43 -5.86
CA GLN A 216 -1.37 2.46 -6.16
C GLN A 216 -1.30 1.36 -5.10
N MET A 217 -1.62 1.63 -3.84
CA MET A 217 -1.70 0.57 -2.83
C MET A 217 -2.90 -0.34 -3.06
N GLN A 218 -4.05 0.18 -3.48
CA GLN A 218 -5.19 -0.63 -3.91
C GLN A 218 -4.80 -1.54 -5.08
N LEU A 219 -4.15 -1.00 -6.11
CA LEU A 219 -3.64 -1.80 -7.22
C LEU A 219 -2.65 -2.87 -6.77
N ALA A 220 -1.75 -2.56 -5.82
CA ALA A 220 -0.85 -3.55 -5.25
C ALA A 220 -1.61 -4.72 -4.58
N ARG A 221 -2.70 -4.43 -3.85
CA ARG A 221 -3.55 -5.48 -3.27
C ARG A 221 -4.27 -6.29 -4.35
N MET A 222 -4.69 -5.68 -5.45
CA MET A 222 -5.34 -6.40 -6.57
C MET A 222 -4.37 -7.29 -7.34
N ILE A 223 -3.10 -6.88 -7.45
CA ILE A 223 -2.03 -7.67 -8.05
C ILE A 223 -1.65 -8.88 -7.19
N ASP A 224 -1.84 -8.81 -5.87
CA ASP A 224 -1.47 -9.88 -4.95
C ASP A 224 -2.34 -11.13 -5.17
N PRO A 225 -1.75 -12.32 -5.45
CA PRO A 225 -2.49 -13.58 -5.46
C PRO A 225 -3.19 -13.90 -4.13
N ASN A 226 -2.67 -13.40 -3.01
CA ASN A 226 -3.30 -13.51 -1.68
C ASN A 226 -4.17 -12.29 -1.33
N GLY A 227 -4.33 -11.37 -2.28
CA GLY A 227 -5.17 -10.19 -2.15
C GLY A 227 -6.67 -10.48 -2.38
N PRO A 228 -7.52 -9.47 -2.24
CA PRO A 228 -8.97 -9.62 -2.27
C PRO A 228 -9.52 -10.10 -3.62
N THR A 229 -8.76 -9.90 -4.70
CA THR A 229 -9.15 -10.30 -6.06
C THR A 229 -8.39 -11.55 -6.56
N GLY A 230 -7.56 -12.18 -5.71
CA GLY A 230 -6.79 -13.37 -6.09
C GLY A 230 -5.79 -13.12 -7.23
N GLY A 231 -5.19 -11.94 -7.29
CA GLY A 231 -4.25 -11.54 -8.34
C GLY A 231 -4.90 -11.11 -9.66
N LYS A 232 -6.23 -11.03 -9.72
CA LYS A 232 -6.97 -10.59 -10.91
C LYS A 232 -7.24 -9.09 -10.84
N ILE A 233 -6.86 -8.37 -11.88
CA ILE A 233 -7.17 -6.94 -12.01
C ILE A 233 -8.50 -6.79 -12.72
N ALA A 234 -9.48 -6.27 -11.99
CA ALA A 234 -10.82 -6.01 -12.49
C ALA A 234 -11.26 -4.60 -12.10
N ARG A 235 -11.98 -3.94 -12.99
CA ARG A 235 -12.63 -2.65 -12.74
C ARG A 235 -13.60 -2.77 -11.56
N PRO A 236 -13.50 -1.92 -10.52
CA PRO A 236 -14.41 -1.98 -9.38
C PRO A 236 -15.89 -1.74 -9.74
N SER A 237 -16.16 -1.00 -10.82
CA SER A 237 -17.53 -0.72 -11.28
C SER A 237 -18.31 -1.93 -11.79
N ASP A 238 -17.67 -2.81 -12.55
CA ASP A 238 -18.37 -3.86 -13.32
C ASP A 238 -17.66 -5.23 -13.29
N GLY A 239 -16.52 -5.34 -12.61
CA GLY A 239 -15.75 -6.57 -12.49
C GLY A 239 -15.04 -7.02 -13.77
N LYS A 240 -15.05 -6.21 -14.84
CA LYS A 240 -14.39 -6.56 -16.11
C LYS A 240 -12.90 -6.22 -16.08
N GLU A 241 -12.11 -6.96 -16.84
CA GLU A 241 -10.70 -6.63 -17.06
C GLU A 241 -10.58 -5.29 -17.83
N PRO A 242 -9.74 -4.35 -17.36
CA PRO A 242 -9.50 -3.12 -18.08
C PRO A 242 -8.68 -3.38 -19.36
N LYS A 243 -9.11 -2.81 -20.48
CA LYS A 243 -8.33 -2.81 -21.73
C LYS A 243 -7.22 -1.76 -21.74
N SER A 244 -7.40 -0.67 -20.99
CA SER A 244 -6.39 0.35 -20.77
C SER A 244 -6.31 0.80 -19.32
N ILE A 245 -5.10 1.17 -18.86
CA ILE A 245 -4.80 1.68 -17.53
C ILE A 245 -3.93 2.92 -17.65
N THR A 246 -4.35 4.02 -17.01
CA THR A 246 -3.54 5.24 -16.88
C THR A 246 -3.11 5.44 -15.43
N MET A 247 -1.80 5.52 -15.19
CA MET A 247 -1.20 5.77 -13.88
C MET A 247 -0.72 7.22 -13.76
N ILE A 248 -1.27 7.96 -12.80
CA ILE A 248 -0.95 9.38 -12.62
C ILE A 248 0.10 9.53 -11.52
N GLN A 249 1.24 10.14 -11.85
CA GLN A 249 2.29 10.43 -10.88
C GLN A 249 2.02 11.71 -10.10
N CYS A 250 2.72 11.84 -8.97
CA CYS A 250 2.70 13.06 -8.14
C CYS A 250 1.31 13.43 -7.57
N VAL A 251 0.38 12.49 -7.47
CA VAL A 251 -0.89 12.71 -6.77
C VAL A 251 -0.60 12.97 -5.28
N GLY A 252 -0.84 14.21 -4.84
CA GLY A 252 -0.54 14.65 -3.47
C GLY A 252 0.95 14.81 -3.16
N SER A 253 1.82 14.99 -4.17
CA SER A 253 3.25 15.25 -3.95
C SER A 253 3.76 16.23 -4.97
N ARG A 254 4.73 17.07 -4.59
CA ARG A 254 5.14 18.22 -5.42
C ARG A 254 3.91 19.06 -5.78
N ASP A 255 3.09 19.30 -4.77
CA ASP A 255 1.77 19.89 -4.88
C ASP A 255 1.54 20.79 -3.66
N GLU A 256 1.84 22.07 -3.84
CA GLU A 256 1.67 23.09 -2.80
C GLU A 256 0.20 23.27 -2.40
N GLN A 257 -0.74 23.08 -3.32
CA GLN A 257 -2.17 23.19 -3.02
C GLN A 257 -2.66 22.06 -2.10
N ALA A 258 -2.01 20.89 -2.14
CA ALA A 258 -2.23 19.82 -1.16
C ALA A 258 -1.41 19.98 0.13
N GLY A 259 -0.58 21.04 0.26
CA GLY A 259 0.33 21.22 1.38
C GLY A 259 1.53 20.25 1.37
N ILE A 260 1.82 19.62 0.23
CA ILE A 260 2.88 18.59 0.12
C ILE A 260 3.86 19.00 -0.99
N PRO A 261 4.79 19.93 -0.70
CA PRO A 261 5.73 20.45 -1.70
C PRO A 261 6.84 19.45 -2.06
N TYR A 262 7.05 18.43 -1.23
CA TYR A 262 8.13 17.47 -1.42
C TYR A 262 7.75 16.32 -2.38
N CYS A 263 8.78 15.63 -2.88
CA CYS A 263 8.61 14.41 -3.66
C CYS A 263 8.51 13.19 -2.73
N SER A 264 7.51 12.32 -2.95
CA SER A 264 7.35 11.05 -2.22
C SER A 264 8.39 9.97 -2.58
N ARG A 265 9.36 10.29 -3.43
CA ARG A 265 10.58 9.51 -3.77
C ARG A 265 10.37 8.16 -4.47
N VAL A 266 9.32 7.41 -4.15
CA VAL A 266 9.12 6.01 -4.60
C VAL A 266 8.04 5.85 -5.67
N CYS A 267 7.13 6.82 -5.83
CA CYS A 267 5.93 6.67 -6.66
C CYS A 267 6.23 6.34 -8.13
N CYS A 268 7.23 6.99 -8.75
CA CYS A 268 7.66 6.68 -10.12
C CYS A 268 8.01 5.20 -10.30
N MET A 269 8.77 4.63 -9.34
CA MET A 269 9.20 3.24 -9.41
C MET A 269 8.11 2.26 -9.00
N VAL A 270 7.19 2.65 -8.09
CA VAL A 270 5.99 1.85 -7.78
C VAL A 270 5.13 1.70 -9.03
N ALA A 271 4.86 2.80 -9.74
CA ALA A 271 4.06 2.78 -10.97
C ALA A 271 4.75 1.96 -12.08
N THR A 272 6.05 2.19 -12.29
CA THR A 272 6.86 1.41 -13.24
C THR A 272 6.83 -0.08 -12.91
N LYS A 273 6.92 -0.44 -11.62
CA LYS A 273 6.81 -1.82 -11.16
C LYS A 273 5.43 -2.42 -11.40
N HIS A 274 4.35 -1.72 -11.07
CA HIS A 274 3.01 -2.23 -11.35
C HIS A 274 2.79 -2.40 -12.86
N ALA A 275 3.20 -1.43 -13.68
CA ALA A 275 3.11 -1.54 -15.13
C ALA A 275 3.86 -2.76 -15.68
N ASN A 276 5.08 -3.01 -15.20
CA ASN A 276 5.87 -4.21 -15.51
C ASN A 276 5.13 -5.50 -15.18
N LEU A 277 4.63 -5.64 -13.95
CA LEU A 277 3.94 -6.86 -13.50
C LEU A 277 2.67 -7.10 -14.32
N ILE A 278 1.91 -6.04 -14.62
CA ILE A 278 0.70 -6.14 -15.42
C ILE A 278 1.04 -6.61 -16.84
N LYS A 279 1.98 -5.93 -17.51
CA LYS A 279 2.36 -6.26 -18.89
C LYS A 279 3.00 -7.64 -19.04
N ARG A 280 3.78 -8.08 -18.06
CA ARG A 280 4.50 -9.35 -18.14
C ARG A 280 3.62 -10.54 -17.73
N ASP A 281 2.88 -10.40 -16.63
CA ASP A 281 2.34 -11.54 -15.90
C ASP A 281 0.81 -11.60 -15.86
N ILE A 282 0.09 -10.46 -16.03
CA ILE A 282 -1.35 -10.39 -15.72
C ILE A 282 -2.21 -10.04 -16.94
N LEU A 283 -2.05 -8.85 -17.52
CA LEU A 283 -2.83 -8.34 -18.65
C LEU A 283 -1.90 -7.88 -19.77
N LYS A 284 -1.36 -8.84 -20.54
CA LYS A 284 -0.32 -8.59 -21.57
C LYS A 284 -0.77 -7.59 -22.64
N ASP A 285 -2.03 -7.69 -23.05
CA ASP A 285 -2.62 -6.84 -24.09
C ASP A 285 -3.16 -5.51 -23.56
N CYS A 286 -3.13 -5.28 -22.24
CA CYS A 286 -3.64 -4.03 -21.66
C CYS A 286 -2.73 -2.86 -22.01
N GLU A 287 -3.28 -1.78 -22.57
CA GLU A 287 -2.53 -0.56 -22.84
C GLU A 287 -2.25 0.19 -21.53
N ILE A 288 -0.98 0.46 -21.23
CA ILE A 288 -0.60 1.15 -19.98
C ILE A 288 0.09 2.45 -20.29
N THR A 289 -0.43 3.54 -19.73
CA THR A 289 0.18 4.87 -19.79
C THR A 289 0.55 5.36 -18.38
N VAL A 290 1.76 5.88 -18.21
CA VAL A 290 2.23 6.52 -16.97
C VAL A 290 2.41 8.02 -17.23
N CYS A 291 1.52 8.85 -16.66
CA CYS A 291 1.58 10.30 -16.78
C CYS A 291 2.49 10.88 -15.69
N TYR A 292 3.55 11.60 -16.07
CA TYR A 292 4.57 12.09 -15.13
C TYR A 292 5.06 13.51 -15.44
N MET A 293 5.64 14.19 -14.45
CA MET A 293 6.37 15.46 -14.65
C MET A 293 7.85 15.21 -14.93
N ASP A 294 8.52 14.57 -13.96
CA ASP A 294 9.90 14.10 -14.05
C ASP A 294 9.93 12.65 -13.56
N LEU A 295 10.56 11.77 -14.32
CA LEU A 295 10.69 10.38 -13.93
C LEU A 295 11.92 10.23 -13.03
N ARG A 296 11.69 9.86 -11.78
CA ARG A 296 12.75 9.80 -10.75
C ARG A 296 13.24 8.37 -10.54
N ALA A 297 13.97 7.85 -11.52
CA ALA A 297 14.61 6.53 -11.52
C ALA A 297 16.08 6.60 -11.04
N PHE A 298 16.31 7.14 -9.83
CA PHE A 298 17.65 7.56 -9.38
C PHE A 298 18.47 6.48 -8.65
N GLY A 299 17.88 5.32 -8.31
CA GLY A 299 18.57 4.24 -7.60
C GLY A 299 19.40 3.36 -8.53
N LYS A 300 20.31 2.56 -7.96
CA LYS A 300 21.07 1.57 -8.74
C LYS A 300 20.12 0.61 -9.45
N GLY A 301 20.21 0.51 -10.78
CA GLY A 301 19.36 -0.35 -11.59
C GLY A 301 17.97 0.24 -11.89
N TYR A 302 17.64 1.46 -11.45
CA TYR A 302 16.28 1.99 -11.59
C TYR A 302 16.03 2.52 -13.01
N GLU A 303 17.01 3.18 -13.61
CA GLU A 303 16.95 3.67 -14.99
C GLU A 303 16.84 2.50 -15.97
N GLU A 304 17.65 1.46 -15.76
CA GLU A 304 17.63 0.23 -16.54
C GLU A 304 16.31 -0.52 -16.36
N TYR A 305 15.77 -0.54 -15.13
CA TYR A 305 14.44 -1.09 -14.86
C TYR A 305 13.36 -0.34 -15.63
N TRP A 306 13.38 0.99 -15.61
CA TRP A 306 12.43 1.81 -16.36
C TRP A 306 12.52 1.55 -17.87
N LYS A 307 13.72 1.57 -18.45
CA LYS A 307 13.95 1.29 -19.88
C LYS A 307 13.37 -0.06 -20.29
N ARG A 308 13.64 -1.11 -19.51
CA ARG A 308 13.06 -2.44 -19.75
C ARG A 308 11.54 -2.42 -19.76
N VAL A 309 10.91 -1.66 -18.87
CA VAL A 309 9.44 -1.57 -18.82
C VAL A 309 8.88 -0.76 -19.99
N GLN A 310 9.61 0.26 -20.44
CA GLN A 310 9.27 0.98 -21.67
C GLN A 310 9.33 0.06 -22.90
N GLU A 311 10.34 -0.81 -22.98
CA GLU A 311 10.49 -1.81 -24.06
C GLU A 311 9.34 -2.84 -24.10
N LEU A 312 8.62 -3.05 -22.98
CA LEU A 312 7.38 -3.85 -22.94
C LEU A 312 6.15 -3.13 -23.54
N GLY A 313 6.33 -1.93 -24.10
CA GLY A 313 5.25 -1.13 -24.69
C GLY A 313 4.44 -0.33 -23.67
N VAL A 314 5.00 -0.03 -22.49
CA VAL A 314 4.40 0.92 -21.54
C VAL A 314 4.71 2.35 -21.99
N THR A 315 3.68 3.16 -22.17
CA THR A 315 3.83 4.55 -22.58
C THR A 315 4.13 5.44 -21.38
N PHE A 316 5.26 6.14 -21.40
CA PHE A 316 5.57 7.16 -20.40
C PHE A 316 5.29 8.54 -21.00
N LEU A 317 4.24 9.19 -20.53
CA LEU A 317 3.75 10.45 -21.08
C LEU A 317 4.09 11.61 -20.15
N ARG A 318 4.91 12.56 -20.64
CA ARG A 318 5.27 13.74 -19.87
C ARG A 318 4.15 14.77 -19.86
N GLY A 319 3.41 14.79 -18.76
CA GLY A 319 2.32 15.71 -18.48
C GLY A 319 1.70 15.39 -17.13
N ARG A 320 1.22 16.42 -16.43
CA ARG A 320 0.40 16.27 -15.23
C ARG A 320 -1.07 16.48 -15.59
N PRO A 321 -1.95 15.47 -15.42
CA PRO A 321 -3.37 15.63 -15.73
C PRO A 321 -4.01 16.76 -14.94
N GLY A 322 -4.84 17.55 -15.62
CA GLY A 322 -5.61 18.63 -15.01
C GLY A 322 -6.83 18.09 -14.27
N GLU A 323 -7.57 17.18 -14.92
CA GLU A 323 -8.79 16.57 -14.38
C GLU A 323 -9.02 15.17 -14.99
N ILE A 324 -9.92 14.42 -14.37
CA ILE A 324 -10.43 13.14 -14.85
C ILE A 324 -11.94 13.24 -14.91
N ASP A 325 -12.53 12.88 -16.04
CA ASP A 325 -13.98 12.76 -16.20
C ASP A 325 -14.39 11.30 -16.27
N GLN A 326 -15.63 11.00 -15.84
CA GLN A 326 -16.24 9.69 -16.01
C GLN A 326 -17.35 9.74 -17.06
N LEU A 327 -17.31 8.80 -18.00
CA LEU A 327 -18.36 8.57 -19.00
C LEU A 327 -19.48 7.68 -18.42
N ASP A 328 -20.63 7.66 -19.07
CA ASP A 328 -21.81 6.87 -18.65
C ASP A 328 -21.53 5.37 -18.53
N ASN A 329 -20.59 4.84 -19.32
CA ASN A 329 -20.15 3.44 -19.25
C ASN A 329 -19.08 3.17 -18.18
N ASN A 330 -18.86 4.12 -17.27
CA ASN A 330 -17.83 4.14 -16.24
C ASN A 330 -16.37 4.19 -16.74
N ASN A 331 -16.13 4.35 -18.05
CA ASN A 331 -14.78 4.65 -18.55
C ASN A 331 -14.33 6.03 -18.07
N LEU A 332 -13.02 6.21 -17.97
CA LEU A 332 -12.41 7.46 -17.50
C LEU A 332 -11.72 8.16 -18.66
N VAL A 333 -11.89 9.48 -18.75
CA VAL A 333 -11.15 10.35 -19.66
C VAL A 333 -10.14 11.15 -18.84
N VAL A 334 -8.87 11.09 -19.22
CA VAL A 334 -7.78 11.80 -18.52
C VAL A 334 -7.38 13.03 -19.32
N ASN A 335 -7.74 14.22 -18.84
CA ASN A 335 -7.48 15.47 -19.54
C ASN A 335 -6.06 15.96 -19.22
N LEU A 336 -5.22 16.04 -20.25
CA LEU A 336 -3.79 16.32 -20.14
C LEU A 336 -3.33 17.30 -21.23
N ALA A 337 -2.66 18.38 -20.82
CA ALA A 337 -1.83 19.18 -21.72
C ALA A 337 -0.36 18.70 -21.61
N PRO A 338 0.26 18.15 -22.68
CA PRO A 338 1.65 17.71 -22.63
C PRO A 338 2.60 18.91 -22.44
N PHE A 339 3.63 18.77 -21.59
CA PHE A 339 4.65 19.82 -21.45
C PHE A 339 5.61 19.80 -22.65
N GLY A 340 5.75 20.93 -23.36
CA GLY A 340 6.79 21.13 -24.38
C GLY A 340 6.37 20.91 -25.84
N ARG A 341 5.06 20.82 -26.14
CA ARG A 341 4.55 21.08 -27.49
C ARG A 341 4.07 22.53 -27.51
N THR A 342 4.72 23.37 -28.32
CA THR A 342 4.27 24.74 -28.61
C THR A 342 2.82 24.67 -29.07
N PHE A 343 1.95 25.42 -28.38
CA PHE A 343 0.54 25.47 -28.66
C PHE A 343 0.33 26.17 -30.02
N ASP A 344 -0.03 25.41 -31.04
CA ASP A 344 -1.03 25.88 -31.99
C ASP A 344 -2.36 25.29 -31.51
N THR A 345 -3.39 26.11 -31.48
CA THR A 345 -4.63 25.85 -30.74
C THR A 345 -5.37 24.62 -31.27
N ASP A 346 -5.15 23.45 -30.65
CA ASP A 346 -6.08 22.32 -30.67
C ASP A 346 -5.89 21.47 -29.40
N TYR A 347 -6.91 21.47 -28.53
CA TYR A 347 -6.98 20.63 -27.33
C TYR A 347 -6.96 19.15 -27.73
N TYR A 348 -5.89 18.41 -27.39
CA TYR A 348 -5.90 16.96 -27.51
C TYR A 348 -6.72 16.35 -26.36
N ARG A 349 -7.97 15.97 -26.63
CA ARG A 349 -8.70 14.96 -25.85
C ARG A 349 -8.19 13.59 -26.28
N TYR A 350 -7.50 12.87 -25.39
CA TYR A 350 -7.18 11.47 -25.63
C TYR A 350 -8.45 10.64 -25.40
N PHE A 351 -9.14 10.31 -26.49
CA PHE A 351 -10.19 9.30 -26.48
C PHE A 351 -9.54 7.91 -26.57
N PHE A 352 -9.58 7.15 -25.48
CA PHE A 352 -9.31 5.72 -25.53
C PHE A 352 -10.65 5.02 -25.74
N ASP A 353 -11.08 4.93 -27.00
CA ASP A 353 -12.22 4.08 -27.37
C ASP A 353 -11.76 3.08 -28.42
N THR A 354 -11.86 1.79 -28.07
CA THR A 354 -11.65 0.68 -28.98
C THR A 354 -13.04 0.20 -29.37
N ASP A 355 -13.33 0.31 -30.67
CA ASP A 355 -14.56 -0.10 -31.36
C ASP A 355 -15.75 0.86 -31.34
N TYR A 356 -15.77 1.77 -32.32
CA TYR A 356 -17.03 2.26 -32.90
C TYR A 356 -16.93 2.33 -34.43
N HIS A 357 -17.38 1.25 -35.09
CA HIS A 357 -17.77 1.28 -36.49
C HIS A 357 -19.10 2.02 -36.62
N GLY A 358 -19.12 3.14 -37.33
CA GLY A 358 -20.33 3.63 -37.99
C GLY A 358 -20.69 5.09 -37.70
N PHE A 359 -20.62 5.87 -38.77
CA PHE A 359 -21.20 7.19 -39.02
C PHE A 359 -20.41 8.46 -38.67
N SER A 360 -20.06 9.12 -39.77
CA SER A 360 -19.36 10.36 -40.01
C SER A 360 -20.09 11.62 -39.56
N ARG A 361 -19.36 12.53 -38.91
CA ARG A 361 -19.38 13.98 -39.21
C ARG A 361 -17.98 14.60 -39.02
N ILE A 362 -17.66 15.45 -39.98
CA ILE A 362 -16.36 15.98 -40.40
C ILE A 362 -15.87 17.14 -39.53
N CYS A 363 -14.55 17.20 -39.27
CA CYS A 363 -13.65 18.37 -39.28
C CYS A 363 -12.28 17.91 -38.74
N LEU A 364 -11.11 18.06 -39.36
CA LEU A 364 -10.63 18.83 -40.51
C LEU A 364 -9.51 18.03 -41.19
N LYS A 365 -9.46 18.12 -42.53
CA LYS A 365 -8.34 17.67 -43.37
C LYS A 365 -7.14 18.61 -43.13
N ILE A 366 -5.97 18.06 -42.82
CA ILE A 366 -4.70 18.69 -43.24
C ILE A 366 -3.89 17.61 -43.97
N GLN A 367 -3.86 17.75 -45.30
CA GLN A 367 -2.99 17.01 -46.20
C GLN A 367 -1.56 17.55 -46.07
N ASN A 368 -0.58 16.66 -46.14
CA ASN A 368 0.83 16.88 -46.50
C ASN A 368 1.60 17.93 -45.69
N LEU A 369 2.28 17.49 -44.63
CA LEU A 369 3.58 18.05 -44.26
C LEU A 369 4.51 16.94 -43.75
N SER A 370 5.37 16.46 -44.63
CA SER A 370 6.52 15.63 -44.26
C SER A 370 7.57 16.53 -43.60
N VAL A 371 7.53 16.66 -42.27
CA VAL A 371 8.62 17.34 -41.55
C VAL A 371 9.67 16.30 -41.18
N PHE A 372 10.70 16.20 -42.02
CA PHE A 372 11.98 15.61 -41.62
C PHE A 372 12.64 16.56 -40.62
N ILE A 373 12.72 16.17 -39.35
CA ILE A 373 13.62 16.84 -38.39
C ILE A 373 14.92 16.04 -38.37
N ARG A 374 15.93 16.58 -39.05
CA ARG A 374 17.32 16.17 -38.95
C ARG A 374 17.79 16.48 -37.52
N VAL A 375 18.14 15.46 -36.75
CA VAL A 375 18.78 15.63 -35.44
C VAL A 375 20.27 15.79 -35.72
N ASP A 376 20.76 17.02 -35.78
CA ASP A 376 22.21 17.26 -35.76
C ASP A 376 22.74 16.89 -34.37
N PRO A 377 23.87 16.19 -34.27
CA PRO A 377 24.46 15.81 -32.99
C PRO A 377 24.94 17.06 -32.25
N CYS A 378 24.47 17.22 -31.01
CA CYS A 378 24.88 18.29 -30.11
C CYS A 378 26.40 18.21 -29.85
N PRO A 379 27.16 19.30 -30.00
CA PRO A 379 28.59 19.32 -29.68
C PRO A 379 28.79 19.30 -28.16
N ILE A 380 29.65 18.37 -27.73
CA ILE A 380 30.21 18.26 -26.39
C ILE A 380 30.94 19.55 -26.05
N ILE A 381 30.59 20.18 -24.91
CA ILE A 381 31.53 20.88 -24.02
C ILE A 381 31.12 20.57 -22.57
#